data_AF-A0A914PPB8-F1
#
_entry.id   AF-A0A914PPB8-F1
#
_cell.length_a   1.000
_cell.length_b   1.000
_cell.length_c   1.000
_cell.angle_alpha   90.00
_cell.angle_beta   90.00
_cell.angle_gamma   90.00
#
_symmetry.space_group_name_H-M   'P 1'
#
loop_
_entity.id
_entity.type
_entity.pdbx_description
1 polymer ?
#
loop_
_entity_poly.entity_id
_entity_poly.type
_entity_poly.pdbx_seq_one_letter_code
_entity_poly.pdbx_strand_id
1 'polypeptide(L)'
;MVSYNDWLDEECSNMAREGLRTLVVAKKVLTKEQYQNFYQRYHQAKMSTHDRSQLVEDAIESIEDNLQLLCATGVEDQLQNDVRASIESLIQAGIKICMLTGDKLETAICIAQSCGLIKKASQIFVMSSVERDEDIIEQLTDIKEKMTIMDSVFILPGDCFDQCFEYAENVLADLFEESKSVICCRCSPEQKANIVTMIKKHKPKARIAAIGDGGNDVAMIQNAHVGIGIEAKEGKQASLAADFAIDEFSNICPLLMYHGRYAYKQTCILAQFVMHRGIILSVIQVLFCHLNNFITLSVFDSLLMMAYTSIYTPLAVFSIVTDRDYVEDR
;
A
#
# COMPACT_ATOMS: atom_id res chain seq x y z
N MET A 1 -35.90 -2.44 5.86
CA MET A 1 -35.40 -1.32 6.69
C MET A 1 -35.76 -1.54 8.16
N VAL A 2 -34.75 -1.54 9.02
CA VAL A 2 -34.88 -1.44 10.49
C VAL A 2 -35.56 -0.10 10.82
N SER A 3 -36.40 -0.01 11.85
CA SER A 3 -36.92 1.29 12.28
C SER A 3 -35.73 2.17 12.70
N TYR A 4 -35.43 3.19 11.90
CA TYR A 4 -34.39 4.18 12.20
C TYR A 4 -34.66 4.78 13.57
N ASN A 5 -33.67 4.69 14.45
CA ASN A 5 -33.74 5.21 15.81
C ASN A 5 -32.45 5.98 16.01
N ASP A 6 -32.52 7.29 16.30
CA ASP A 6 -31.36 8.19 16.37
C ASP A 6 -30.25 7.65 17.30
N TRP A 7 -30.64 6.90 18.33
CA TRP A 7 -29.74 6.21 19.24
C TRP A 7 -28.78 5.22 18.55
N LEU A 8 -29.26 4.44 17.56
CA LEU A 8 -28.44 3.40 16.93
C LEU A 8 -27.29 4.01 16.13
N ASP A 9 -27.57 5.09 15.39
CA ASP A 9 -26.57 5.80 14.59
C ASP A 9 -25.54 6.48 15.49
N GLU A 10 -25.99 7.06 16.60
CA GLU A 10 -25.10 7.69 17.59
C GLU A 10 -24.16 6.66 18.24
N GLU A 11 -24.68 5.53 18.72
CA GLU A 11 -23.86 4.48 19.33
C GLU A 11 -22.90 3.84 18.33
N CYS A 12 -23.36 3.53 17.11
CA CYS A 12 -22.47 3.00 16.08
C CYS A 12 -21.36 4.01 15.74
N SER A 13 -21.66 5.30 15.73
CA SER A 13 -20.66 6.36 15.53
C SER A 13 -19.68 6.45 16.69
N ASN A 14 -20.14 6.31 17.94
CA ASN A 14 -19.29 6.32 19.13
C ASN A 14 -18.34 5.11 19.15
N MET A 15 -18.86 3.91 18.90
CA MET A 15 -18.05 2.70 18.81
C MET A 15 -17.03 2.77 17.66
N ALA A 16 -17.40 3.35 16.52
CA ALA A 16 -16.46 3.58 15.41
C ALA A 16 -15.36 4.59 15.77
N ARG A 17 -15.66 5.62 16.58
CA ARG A 17 -14.65 6.57 17.11
C ARG A 17 -13.69 5.91 18.09
N GLU A 18 -14.14 4.89 18.81
CA GLU A 18 -13.29 4.02 19.64
C GLU A 18 -12.48 3.01 18.80
N GLY A 19 -12.66 2.98 17.48
CA GLY A 19 -11.94 2.07 16.57
C GLY A 19 -12.56 0.68 16.43
N LEU A 20 -13.75 0.47 17.00
CA LEU A 20 -14.43 -0.80 16.93
C LEU A 20 -15.16 -0.97 15.60
N ARG A 21 -15.08 -2.16 15.00
CA ARG A 21 -15.93 -2.56 13.89
C ARG A 21 -17.32 -2.90 14.42
N THR A 22 -18.31 -2.11 14.01
CA THR A 22 -19.67 -2.20 14.54
C THR A 22 -20.53 -3.17 13.73
N LEU A 23 -21.18 -4.12 14.41
CA LEU A 23 -22.20 -5.01 13.85
C LEU A 23 -23.53 -4.76 14.55
N VAL A 24 -24.58 -4.52 13.76
CA VAL A 24 -25.95 -4.34 14.24
C VAL A 24 -26.72 -5.63 14.05
N VAL A 25 -27.33 -6.14 15.11
CA VAL A 25 -28.14 -7.35 15.09
C VAL A 25 -29.60 -6.97 15.26
N ALA A 26 -30.43 -7.41 14.31
CA ALA A 26 -31.88 -7.23 14.36
C ALA A 26 -32.59 -8.56 14.08
N LYS A 27 -33.83 -8.69 14.55
CA LYS A 27 -34.67 -9.88 14.32
C LYS A 27 -36.01 -9.51 13.74
N LYS A 28 -36.63 -10.45 13.01
CA LYS A 28 -38.04 -10.41 12.65
C LYS A 28 -38.69 -11.73 13.01
N VAL A 29 -39.84 -11.66 13.68
CA VAL A 29 -40.63 -12.85 13.99
C VAL A 29 -41.59 -13.08 12.82
N LEU A 30 -41.39 -14.17 12.09
CA LEU A 30 -42.23 -14.55 10.95
C LEU A 30 -43.35 -15.50 11.40
N THR A 31 -44.54 -15.36 10.83
CA THR A 31 -45.57 -16.39 10.94
C THR A 31 -45.22 -17.60 10.07
N LYS A 32 -45.81 -18.77 10.36
CA LYS A 32 -45.59 -19.98 9.56
C LYS A 32 -45.93 -19.78 8.08
N GLU A 33 -47.00 -19.03 7.78
CA GLU A 33 -47.41 -18.73 6.41
C GLU A 33 -46.42 -17.82 5.69
N GLN A 34 -45.93 -16.77 6.36
CA GLN A 34 -44.91 -15.87 5.81
C GLN A 34 -43.61 -16.63 5.50
N TYR A 35 -43.17 -17.48 6.43
CA TYR A 35 -42.00 -18.33 6.24
C TYR A 35 -42.17 -19.28 5.07
N GLN A 36 -43.32 -19.95 4.95
CA GLN A 36 -43.58 -20.87 3.85
C GLN A 36 -43.60 -20.17 2.49
N ASN A 37 -44.19 -18.98 2.41
CA ASN A 37 -44.20 -18.18 1.19
C ASN A 37 -42.77 -17.75 0.79
N PHE A 38 -42.00 -17.22 1.75
CA PHE A 38 -40.58 -16.91 1.54
C PHE A 38 -39.79 -18.14 1.10
N TYR A 39 -39.94 -19.27 1.78
CA TYR A 39 -39.21 -20.51 1.48
C TYR A 39 -39.51 -21.01 0.06
N GLN A 40 -40.77 -20.94 -0.38
CA GLN A 40 -41.15 -21.29 -1.75
C GLN A 40 -40.48 -20.37 -2.78
N ARG A 41 -40.53 -19.05 -2.56
CA ARG A 41 -39.89 -18.06 -3.45
C ARG A 41 -38.37 -18.24 -3.50
N TYR A 42 -37.74 -18.38 -2.34
CA TYR A 42 -36.30 -18.60 -2.23
C TYR A 42 -35.85 -19.91 -2.88
N HIS A 43 -36.62 -20.98 -2.71
CA HIS A 43 -36.33 -22.27 -3.35
C HIS A 43 -36.51 -22.21 -4.87
N GLN A 44 -37.56 -21.54 -5.36
CA GLN A 44 -37.74 -21.30 -6.80
C GLN A 44 -36.60 -20.47 -7.39
N ALA A 45 -36.19 -19.40 -6.70
CA ALA A 45 -35.06 -18.57 -7.09
C ALA A 45 -33.76 -19.40 -7.21
N LYS A 46 -33.47 -20.27 -6.22
CA LYS A 46 -32.30 -21.16 -6.25
C LYS A 46 -32.31 -22.19 -7.38
N MET A 47 -33.49 -22.65 -7.79
CA MET A 47 -33.66 -23.63 -8.88
C MET A 47 -33.67 -22.97 -10.27
N SER A 48 -33.72 -21.64 -10.34
CA SER A 48 -33.68 -20.92 -11.62
C SER A 48 -32.33 -21.10 -12.31
N THR A 49 -32.37 -21.37 -13.61
CA THR A 49 -31.18 -21.46 -14.48
C THR A 49 -30.70 -20.10 -14.96
N HIS A 50 -31.58 -19.08 -14.94
CA HIS A 50 -31.30 -17.71 -15.36
C HIS A 50 -31.46 -16.76 -14.17
N ASP A 51 -30.59 -15.75 -14.06
CA ASP A 51 -30.64 -14.66 -13.07
C ASP A 51 -30.78 -15.10 -11.61
N ARG A 52 -30.23 -16.29 -11.29
CA ARG A 52 -30.32 -16.91 -9.96
C ARG A 52 -29.88 -15.98 -8.84
N SER A 53 -28.77 -15.26 -9.02
CA SER A 53 -28.22 -14.38 -7.98
C SER A 53 -29.20 -13.29 -7.60
N GLN A 54 -29.79 -12.62 -8.59
CA GLN A 54 -30.70 -11.50 -8.38
C GLN A 54 -32.05 -11.96 -7.80
N LEU A 55 -32.61 -13.06 -8.30
CA LEU A 55 -33.85 -13.64 -7.75
C LEU A 55 -33.71 -14.08 -6.29
N VAL A 56 -32.51 -14.55 -5.91
CA VAL A 56 -32.22 -14.93 -4.53
C VAL A 56 -32.13 -13.69 -3.64
N GLU A 57 -31.50 -12.63 -4.12
CA GLU A 57 -31.39 -11.34 -3.44
C GLU A 57 -32.76 -10.71 -3.20
N ASP A 58 -33.61 -10.64 -4.25
CA ASP A 58 -35.00 -10.16 -4.14
C ASP A 58 -35.83 -10.96 -3.12
N ALA A 59 -35.64 -12.28 -3.08
CA ALA A 59 -36.32 -13.13 -2.11
C ALA A 59 -35.87 -12.82 -0.68
N ILE A 60 -34.57 -12.58 -0.47
CA ILE A 60 -34.01 -12.21 0.85
C ILE A 60 -34.51 -10.83 1.26
N GLU A 61 -34.44 -9.81 0.39
CA GLU A 61 -34.94 -8.47 0.68
C GLU A 61 -36.42 -8.48 1.11
N SER A 62 -37.23 -9.39 0.56
CA SER A 62 -38.66 -9.51 0.89
C SER A 62 -38.96 -9.80 2.37
N ILE A 63 -37.97 -10.27 3.15
CA ILE A 63 -38.10 -10.48 4.60
C ILE A 63 -37.33 -9.44 5.43
N GLU A 64 -36.51 -8.58 4.82
CA GLU A 64 -35.66 -7.58 5.47
C GLU A 64 -36.37 -6.23 5.75
N ASP A 65 -37.69 -6.19 5.70
CA ASP A 65 -38.51 -5.10 6.21
C ASP A 65 -38.88 -5.26 7.69
N ASN A 66 -39.14 -4.16 8.40
CA ASN A 66 -39.72 -4.14 9.76
C ASN A 66 -38.97 -5.03 10.79
N LEU A 67 -37.64 -4.95 10.77
CA LEU A 67 -36.77 -5.64 11.72
C LEU A 67 -36.78 -4.94 13.08
N GLN A 68 -36.85 -5.72 14.16
CA GLN A 68 -36.67 -5.27 15.54
C GLN A 68 -35.19 -5.30 15.90
N LEU A 69 -34.61 -4.13 16.21
CA LEU A 69 -33.25 -4.01 16.72
C LEU A 69 -33.09 -4.79 18.04
N LEU A 70 -32.03 -5.59 18.14
CA LEU A 70 -31.67 -6.34 19.35
C LEU A 70 -30.49 -5.72 20.08
N CYS A 71 -29.38 -5.54 19.37
CA CYS A 71 -28.15 -4.98 19.93
C CYS A 71 -27.23 -4.45 18.83
N ALA A 72 -26.26 -3.63 19.24
CA ALA A 72 -25.06 -3.31 18.50
C ALA A 72 -23.87 -3.95 19.24
N THR A 73 -22.90 -4.46 18.48
CA THR A 73 -21.68 -5.07 19.01
C THR A 73 -20.47 -4.44 18.33
N GLY A 74 -19.36 -4.34 19.06
CA GLY A 74 -18.13 -3.73 18.59
C GLY A 74 -17.00 -4.73 18.73
N VAL A 75 -16.29 -4.95 17.63
CA VAL A 75 -15.12 -5.82 17.61
C VAL A 75 -13.89 -4.94 17.43
N GLU A 76 -12.98 -4.99 18.40
CA GLU A 76 -11.69 -4.32 18.29
C GLU A 76 -10.79 -5.09 17.32
N ASP A 77 -10.27 -4.38 16.32
CA ASP A 77 -9.24 -4.92 15.42
C ASP A 77 -7.87 -4.59 16.01
N GLN A 78 -7.25 -5.58 16.67
CA GLN A 78 -5.95 -5.37 17.31
C GLN A 78 -4.86 -5.31 16.26
N LEU A 79 -3.95 -4.35 16.42
CA LEU A 79 -2.74 -4.27 15.62
C LEU A 79 -1.88 -5.51 15.85
N GLN A 80 -1.18 -5.96 14.81
CA GLN A 80 -0.11 -6.95 14.96
C GLN A 80 0.98 -6.44 15.91
N ASN A 81 1.79 -7.37 16.42
CA ASN A 81 2.90 -7.04 17.30
C ASN A 81 3.87 -6.05 16.64
N ASP A 82 4.36 -5.09 17.42
CA ASP A 82 5.40 -4.13 17.04
C ASP A 82 5.12 -3.26 15.78
N VAL A 83 3.87 -3.21 15.30
CA VAL A 83 3.48 -2.36 14.16
C VAL A 83 3.84 -0.90 14.41
N ARG A 84 3.52 -0.39 15.60
CA ARG A 84 3.83 1.00 15.97
C ARG A 84 5.33 1.28 15.99
N ALA A 85 6.11 0.44 16.66
CA ALA A 85 7.57 0.59 16.72
C ALA A 85 8.19 0.54 15.32
N SER A 86 7.64 -0.32 14.45
CA SER A 86 8.08 -0.46 13.07
C SER A 86 7.78 0.79 12.24
N ILE A 87 6.55 1.31 12.32
CA ILE A 87 6.14 2.57 11.67
C ILE A 87 7.02 3.74 12.14
N GLU A 88 7.24 3.87 13.44
CA GLU A 88 8.08 4.93 14.00
C GLU A 88 9.53 4.82 13.49
N SER A 89 10.08 3.61 13.42
CA SER A 89 11.42 3.36 12.87
C SER A 89 11.49 3.75 11.38
N LEU A 90 10.54 3.30 10.57
CA LEU A 90 10.47 3.62 9.13
C LEU A 90 10.40 5.13 8.89
N ILE A 91 9.57 5.84 9.66
CA ILE A 91 9.47 7.31 9.59
C ILE A 91 10.80 7.96 9.97
N GLN A 92 11.46 7.48 11.03
CA GLN A 92 12.77 7.99 11.45
C GLN A 92 13.86 7.75 10.39
N ALA A 93 13.76 6.66 9.63
CA ALA A 93 14.62 6.38 8.48
C ALA A 93 14.32 7.27 7.26
N GLY A 94 13.33 8.15 7.33
CA GLY A 94 12.93 9.06 6.25
C GLY A 94 11.98 8.44 5.22
N ILE A 95 11.38 7.29 5.54
CA ILE A 95 10.37 6.64 4.68
C ILE A 95 9.01 7.27 4.96
N LYS A 96 8.37 7.78 3.89
CA LYS A 96 7.00 8.30 3.98
C LYS A 96 6.01 7.15 3.92
N ILE A 97 5.05 7.16 4.84
CA ILE A 97 4.06 6.09 4.96
C ILE A 97 2.70 6.61 4.50
N CYS A 98 2.08 5.85 3.61
CA CYS A 98 0.72 6.06 3.15
C CYS A 98 -0.12 4.83 3.52
N MET A 99 -1.21 5.04 4.24
CA MET A 99 -2.15 3.99 4.63
C MET A 99 -3.32 3.96 3.66
N LEU A 100 -3.55 2.82 2.99
CA LEU A 100 -4.64 2.64 2.03
C LEU A 100 -5.61 1.57 2.53
N THR A 101 -6.79 1.95 3.01
CA THR A 101 -7.77 1.04 3.61
C THR A 101 -9.14 1.10 2.93
N GLY A 102 -9.86 -0.03 2.96
CA GLY A 102 -11.27 -0.10 2.60
C GLY A 102 -12.21 0.31 3.74
N ASP A 103 -11.69 0.52 4.95
CA ASP A 103 -12.48 0.89 6.13
C ASP A 103 -12.99 2.33 6.06
N LYS A 104 -13.99 2.63 6.92
CA LYS A 104 -14.54 3.97 7.08
C LYS A 104 -13.50 4.95 7.63
N LEU A 105 -13.76 6.24 7.43
CA LEU A 105 -12.91 7.35 7.88
C LEU A 105 -12.58 7.26 9.38
N GLU A 106 -13.59 7.04 10.22
CA GLU A 106 -13.45 7.03 11.68
C GLU A 106 -12.54 5.90 12.14
N THR A 107 -12.75 4.69 11.60
CA THR A 107 -11.93 3.51 11.88
C THR A 107 -10.50 3.70 11.39
N ALA A 108 -10.31 4.26 10.20
CA ALA A 108 -8.99 4.54 9.64
C ALA A 108 -8.20 5.53 10.51
N ILE A 109 -8.85 6.59 10.99
CA ILE A 109 -8.24 7.56 11.93
C ILE A 109 -7.84 6.86 13.24
N CYS A 110 -8.71 6.02 13.79
CA CYS A 110 -8.41 5.32 15.04
C CYS A 110 -7.21 4.37 14.88
N ILE A 111 -7.18 3.56 13.83
CA ILE A 111 -6.04 2.67 13.52
C ILE A 111 -4.76 3.47 13.33
N ALA A 112 -4.83 4.59 12.60
CA ALA A 112 -3.69 5.46 12.36
C ALA A 112 -3.17 6.14 13.63
N GLN A 113 -4.05 6.46 14.58
CA GLN A 113 -3.65 6.95 15.91
C GLN A 113 -2.99 5.84 16.74
N SER A 114 -3.58 4.64 16.74
CA SER A 114 -3.06 3.49 17.48
C SER A 114 -1.69 3.04 16.99
N CYS A 115 -1.45 3.07 15.68
CA CYS A 115 -0.18 2.69 15.07
C CYS A 115 0.87 3.82 15.06
N GLY A 116 0.52 5.01 15.57
CA GLY A 116 1.44 6.15 15.70
C GLY A 116 1.64 6.99 14.43
N LEU A 117 0.88 6.71 13.36
CA LEU A 117 0.88 7.49 12.13
C LEU A 117 0.27 8.88 12.32
N ILE A 118 -0.80 8.98 13.13
CA ILE A 118 -1.36 10.25 13.62
C ILE A 118 -0.86 10.48 15.06
N LYS A 119 -0.14 11.58 15.29
CA LYS A 119 0.28 11.99 16.64
C LYS A 119 -0.78 12.90 17.27
N LYS A 120 -0.81 12.98 18.61
CA LYS A 120 -1.76 13.85 19.33
C LYS A 120 -1.68 15.34 18.95
N ALA A 121 -0.52 15.80 18.49
CA ALA A 121 -0.30 17.18 18.05
C ALA A 121 -0.49 17.38 16.54
N SER A 122 -0.76 16.30 15.79
CA SER A 122 -0.94 16.37 14.34
C SER A 122 -2.27 17.02 14.00
N GLN A 123 -2.27 17.90 13.00
CA GLN A 123 -3.47 18.47 12.43
C GLN A 123 -3.98 17.59 11.28
N ILE A 124 -5.28 17.30 11.28
CA ILE A 124 -5.89 16.42 10.29
C ILE A 124 -6.59 17.28 9.24
N PHE A 125 -6.21 17.10 7.98
CA PHE A 125 -6.88 17.72 6.84
C PHE A 125 -7.61 16.63 6.06
N VAL A 126 -8.94 16.72 6.02
CA VAL A 126 -9.78 15.75 5.30
C VAL A 126 -10.27 16.40 4.02
N MET A 127 -10.11 15.70 2.89
CA MET A 127 -10.73 16.10 1.63
C MET A 127 -12.25 15.92 1.73
N SER A 128 -13.00 16.94 1.32
CA SER A 128 -14.46 16.89 1.31
C SER A 128 -14.94 16.67 -0.12
N SER A 129 -16.12 16.04 -0.27
CA SER A 129 -16.78 15.99 -1.57
C SER A 129 -17.15 17.40 -2.01
N VAL A 130 -16.97 17.69 -3.30
CA VAL A 130 -17.28 19.00 -3.88
C VAL A 130 -18.20 18.83 -5.08
N GLU A 131 -19.12 19.79 -5.27
CA GLU A 131 -20.09 19.75 -6.37
C GLU A 131 -19.51 20.21 -7.71
N ARG A 132 -18.50 21.09 -7.69
CA ARG A 132 -17.87 21.68 -8.88
C ARG A 132 -16.40 21.31 -8.95
N ASP A 133 -15.94 20.98 -10.16
CA ASP A 133 -14.56 20.55 -10.39
C ASP A 133 -13.52 21.64 -10.06
N GLU A 134 -13.86 22.92 -10.29
CA GLU A 134 -12.97 24.07 -10.01
C GLU A 134 -12.61 24.18 -8.52
N ASP A 135 -13.57 23.85 -7.65
CA ASP A 135 -13.43 23.96 -6.20
C ASP A 135 -12.51 22.86 -5.63
N ILE A 136 -12.28 21.77 -6.36
CA ILE A 136 -11.36 20.68 -5.98
C ILE A 136 -9.93 21.20 -5.92
N ILE A 137 -9.50 21.92 -6.97
CA ILE A 137 -8.14 22.45 -7.06
C ILE A 137 -7.91 23.50 -5.97
N GLU A 138 -8.90 24.37 -5.74
CA GLU A 138 -8.84 25.37 -4.67
C GLU A 138 -8.69 24.69 -3.30
N GLN A 139 -9.54 23.70 -2.97
CA GLN A 139 -9.46 22.98 -1.70
C GLN A 139 -8.12 22.25 -1.52
N LEU A 140 -7.61 21.56 -2.55
CA LEU A 140 -6.32 20.88 -2.49
C LEU A 140 -5.15 21.86 -2.30
N THR A 141 -5.20 23.02 -2.97
CA THR A 141 -4.18 24.06 -2.84
C THR A 141 -4.22 24.67 -1.43
N ASP A 142 -5.41 24.94 -0.91
CA ASP A 142 -5.64 25.40 0.46
C ASP A 142 -5.07 24.44 1.51
N ILE A 143 -5.32 23.13 1.33
CA ILE A 143 -4.79 22.09 2.21
C ILE A 143 -3.26 22.09 2.12
N LYS A 144 -2.69 22.14 0.91
CA LYS A 144 -1.24 22.16 0.68
C LYS A 144 -0.54 23.31 1.40
N GLU A 145 -1.09 24.51 1.29
CA GLU A 145 -0.55 25.70 1.96
C GLU A 145 -0.59 25.57 3.49
N LYS A 146 -1.71 25.08 4.04
CA LYS A 146 -1.88 24.88 5.50
C LYS A 146 -0.96 23.78 6.04
N MET A 147 -0.69 22.75 5.25
CA MET A 147 0.17 21.63 5.65
C MET A 147 1.65 22.00 5.77
N THR A 148 2.12 22.98 4.98
CA THR A 148 3.53 23.41 4.99
C THR A 148 3.97 23.97 6.35
N ILE A 149 3.02 24.40 7.18
CA ILE A 149 3.25 25.12 8.44
C ILE A 149 3.26 24.18 9.66
N MET A 150 2.58 23.02 9.58
CA MET A 150 2.30 22.16 10.74
C MET A 150 2.57 20.68 10.48
N ASP A 151 2.85 19.94 11.56
CA ASP A 151 2.83 18.46 11.50
C ASP A 151 1.40 18.02 11.18
N SER A 152 1.19 17.53 9.96
CA SER A 152 -0.14 17.39 9.39
C SER A 152 -0.30 16.05 8.67
N VAL A 153 -1.52 15.53 8.74
CA VAL A 153 -1.93 14.27 8.11
C VAL A 153 -3.05 14.58 7.13
N PHE A 154 -2.85 14.19 5.88
CA PHE A 154 -3.85 14.33 4.85
C PHE A 154 -4.69 13.06 4.76
N ILE A 155 -6.01 13.21 4.74
CA ILE A 155 -6.96 12.11 4.60
C ILE A 155 -7.80 12.30 3.35
N LEU A 156 -7.81 11.28 2.50
CA LEU A 156 -8.52 11.27 1.23
C LEU A 156 -9.56 10.13 1.20
N PRO A 157 -10.83 10.45 1.40
CA PRO A 157 -11.92 9.51 1.16
C PRO A 157 -11.97 9.02 -0.30
N GLY A 158 -12.29 7.75 -0.50
CA GLY A 158 -12.32 7.11 -1.82
C GLY A 158 -13.40 7.65 -2.77
N ASP A 159 -14.49 8.19 -2.25
CA ASP A 159 -15.52 8.91 -3.03
C ASP A 159 -15.00 10.23 -3.62
N CYS A 160 -14.06 10.89 -2.94
CA CYS A 160 -13.40 12.10 -3.42
C CYS A 160 -12.20 11.80 -4.33
N PHE A 161 -11.65 10.58 -4.26
CA PHE A 161 -10.43 10.21 -4.97
C PHE A 161 -10.59 10.33 -6.48
N ASP A 162 -11.66 9.79 -7.06
CA ASP A 162 -11.81 9.71 -8.52
C ASP A 162 -11.85 11.10 -9.15
N GLN A 163 -12.59 12.04 -8.54
CA GLN A 163 -12.64 13.43 -8.98
C GLN A 163 -11.26 14.12 -8.82
N CYS A 164 -10.59 13.94 -7.68
CA CYS A 164 -9.26 14.51 -7.48
C CYS A 164 -8.24 13.97 -8.47
N PHE A 165 -8.34 12.68 -8.80
CA PHE A 165 -7.46 11.98 -9.73
C PHE A 165 -7.69 12.43 -11.17
N GLU A 166 -8.93 12.68 -11.58
CA GLU A 166 -9.26 13.15 -12.92
C GLU A 166 -8.87 14.62 -13.16
N TYR A 167 -9.22 15.52 -12.23
CA TYR A 167 -9.11 16.96 -12.45
C TYR A 167 -7.84 17.60 -11.86
N ALA A 168 -7.24 16.98 -10.85
CA ALA A 168 -6.15 17.57 -10.06
C ALA A 168 -4.98 16.61 -9.78
N GLU A 169 -4.75 15.63 -10.65
CA GLU A 169 -3.78 14.54 -10.47
C GLU A 169 -2.39 15.03 -10.02
N ASN A 170 -1.87 16.10 -10.64
CA ASN A 170 -0.55 16.67 -10.33
C ASN A 170 -0.50 17.25 -8.90
N VAL A 171 -1.53 18.01 -8.52
CA VAL A 171 -1.63 18.65 -7.20
C VAL A 171 -1.80 17.59 -6.12
N LEU A 172 -2.59 16.55 -6.41
CA LEU A 172 -2.75 15.40 -5.53
C LEU A 172 -1.42 14.67 -5.33
N ALA A 173 -0.65 14.41 -6.39
CA ALA A 173 0.65 13.78 -6.28
C ALA A 173 1.67 14.62 -5.48
N ASP A 174 1.62 15.95 -5.60
CA ASP A 174 2.40 16.86 -4.78
C ASP A 174 2.02 16.77 -3.30
N LEU A 175 0.72 16.76 -2.98
CA LEU A 175 0.25 16.58 -1.61
C LEU A 175 0.72 15.26 -1.02
N PHE A 176 0.67 14.17 -1.78
CA PHE A 176 1.19 12.88 -1.31
C PHE A 176 2.69 12.90 -1.02
N GLU A 177 3.46 13.68 -1.80
CA GLU A 177 4.88 13.86 -1.52
C GLU A 177 5.10 14.77 -0.30
N GLU A 178 4.44 15.91 -0.20
CA GLU A 178 4.73 16.91 0.84
C GLU A 178 4.16 16.50 2.21
N SER A 179 3.11 15.68 2.23
CA SER A 179 2.52 15.15 3.46
C SER A 179 3.50 14.23 4.20
N LYS A 180 3.58 14.39 5.52
CA LYS A 180 4.31 13.44 6.38
C LYS A 180 3.66 12.07 6.38
N SER A 181 2.33 12.04 6.35
CA SER A 181 1.54 10.82 6.27
C SER A 181 0.23 11.09 5.54
N VAL A 182 -0.18 10.13 4.74
CA VAL A 182 -1.44 10.17 3.99
C VAL A 182 -2.27 8.95 4.33
N ILE A 183 -3.56 9.13 4.54
CA ILE A 183 -4.52 8.05 4.78
C ILE A 183 -5.58 8.13 3.70
N CYS A 184 -5.76 7.07 2.94
CA CYS A 184 -6.90 6.94 2.04
C CYS A 184 -7.84 5.88 2.59
N CYS A 185 -9.10 6.25 2.77
CA CYS A 185 -10.13 5.40 3.38
C CYS A 185 -11.25 5.10 2.38
N ARG A 186 -11.94 3.97 2.56
CA ARG A 186 -12.91 3.42 1.59
C ARG A 186 -12.37 3.27 0.17
N CYS A 187 -11.07 2.96 0.02
CA CYS A 187 -10.48 2.77 -1.30
C CYS A 187 -10.90 1.45 -1.93
N SER A 188 -11.29 1.48 -3.20
CA SER A 188 -11.43 0.27 -4.01
C SER A 188 -10.05 -0.32 -4.36
N PRO A 189 -9.94 -1.62 -4.69
CA PRO A 189 -8.69 -2.23 -5.15
C PRO A 189 -8.05 -1.48 -6.33
N GLU A 190 -8.87 -0.97 -7.25
CA GLU A 190 -8.42 -0.19 -8.40
C GLU A 190 -7.85 1.17 -7.99
N GLN A 191 -8.52 1.87 -7.07
CA GLN A 191 -8.04 3.15 -6.55
C GLN A 191 -6.67 3.01 -5.86
N LYS A 192 -6.45 1.93 -5.09
CA LYS A 192 -5.12 1.65 -4.49
C LYS A 192 -4.02 1.53 -5.56
N ALA A 193 -4.30 0.84 -6.65
CA ALA A 193 -3.36 0.72 -7.78
C ALA A 193 -3.15 2.04 -8.52
N ASN A 194 -4.21 2.86 -8.68
CA ASN A 194 -4.13 4.16 -9.31
C ASN A 194 -3.28 5.15 -8.51
N ILE A 195 -3.36 5.12 -7.17
CA ILE A 195 -2.48 5.92 -6.29
C ILE A 195 -1.00 5.60 -6.55
N VAL A 196 -0.63 4.33 -6.62
CA VAL A 196 0.76 3.92 -6.90
C VAL A 196 1.20 4.40 -8.28
N THR A 197 0.33 4.25 -9.28
CA THR A 197 0.60 4.67 -10.67
C THR A 197 0.77 6.19 -10.78
N MET A 198 -0.08 6.96 -10.10
CA MET A 198 -0.03 8.41 -9.99
C MET A 198 1.33 8.87 -9.47
N ILE A 199 1.77 8.32 -8.33
CA ILE A 199 3.03 8.71 -7.71
C ILE A 199 4.20 8.33 -8.61
N LYS A 200 4.18 7.16 -9.27
CA LYS A 200 5.22 6.77 -10.25
C LYS A 200 5.32 7.74 -11.42
N LYS A 201 4.18 8.17 -11.94
CA LYS A 201 4.08 9.09 -13.08
C LYS A 201 4.63 10.48 -12.73
N HIS A 202 4.23 11.04 -11.59
CA HIS A 202 4.58 12.42 -11.22
C HIS A 202 5.89 12.53 -10.43
N LYS A 203 6.31 11.47 -9.74
CA LYS A 203 7.50 11.42 -8.89
C LYS A 203 8.46 10.30 -9.35
N PRO A 204 9.08 10.41 -10.53
CA PRO A 204 9.90 9.33 -11.13
C PRO A 204 11.17 8.98 -10.31
N LYS A 205 11.61 9.88 -9.43
CA LYS A 205 12.71 9.64 -8.50
C LYS A 205 12.29 8.85 -7.26
N ALA A 206 11.01 8.85 -6.93
CA ALA A 206 10.51 8.09 -5.79
C ALA A 206 10.63 6.58 -6.06
N ARG A 207 10.89 5.83 -5.00
CA ARG A 207 10.81 4.38 -4.98
C ARG A 207 9.69 4.02 -4.03
N ILE A 208 8.80 3.16 -4.51
CA ILE A 208 7.52 2.87 -3.86
C ILE A 208 7.53 1.39 -3.51
N ALA A 209 7.37 1.10 -2.23
CA ALA A 209 7.05 -0.23 -1.75
C ALA A 209 5.56 -0.28 -1.43
N ALA A 210 4.86 -1.33 -1.90
CA ALA A 210 3.47 -1.58 -1.56
C ALA A 210 3.38 -2.85 -0.72
N ILE A 211 2.68 -2.77 0.41
CA ILE A 211 2.54 -3.86 1.37
C ILE A 211 1.05 -4.21 1.48
N GLY A 212 0.71 -5.49 1.44
CA GLY A 212 -0.67 -5.97 1.62
C GLY A 212 -0.74 -7.46 1.93
N ASP A 213 -1.88 -7.92 2.42
CA ASP A 213 -2.11 -9.30 2.87
C ASP A 213 -3.20 -10.00 2.05
N GLY A 214 -4.15 -9.24 1.50
CA GLY A 214 -5.32 -9.75 0.79
C GLY A 214 -5.28 -9.64 -0.74
N GLY A 215 -6.23 -10.32 -1.39
CA GLY A 215 -6.45 -10.22 -2.84
C GLY A 215 -6.73 -8.80 -3.34
N ASN A 216 -7.30 -7.96 -2.48
CA ASN A 216 -7.63 -6.56 -2.77
C ASN A 216 -6.39 -5.68 -2.99
N ASP A 217 -5.22 -6.12 -2.53
CA ASP A 217 -3.98 -5.36 -2.61
C ASP A 217 -3.06 -5.83 -3.75
N VAL A 218 -3.41 -6.93 -4.44
CA VAL A 218 -2.58 -7.54 -5.48
C VAL A 218 -2.25 -6.54 -6.60
N ALA A 219 -3.23 -5.78 -7.08
CA ALA A 219 -3.01 -4.80 -8.13
C ALA A 219 -2.09 -3.65 -7.67
N MET A 220 -2.20 -3.22 -6.42
CA MET A 220 -1.33 -2.20 -5.82
C MET A 220 0.11 -2.71 -5.67
N ILE A 221 0.27 -3.94 -5.17
CA ILE A 221 1.56 -4.64 -5.01
C ILE A 221 2.28 -4.78 -6.35
N GLN A 222 1.59 -5.24 -7.38
CA GLN A 222 2.17 -5.44 -8.72
C GLN A 222 2.54 -4.12 -9.41
N ASN A 223 1.82 -3.03 -9.13
CA ASN A 223 2.12 -1.72 -9.73
C ASN A 223 3.28 -0.99 -9.04
N ALA A 224 3.68 -1.39 -7.84
CA ALA A 224 4.78 -0.76 -7.11
C ALA A 224 6.15 -1.05 -7.73
N HIS A 225 7.21 -0.43 -7.17
CA HIS A 225 8.59 -0.80 -7.56
C HIS A 225 9.07 -2.05 -6.81
N VAL A 226 8.56 -2.23 -5.59
CA VAL A 226 8.76 -3.42 -4.78
C VAL A 226 7.41 -3.79 -4.17
N GLY A 227 6.93 -4.98 -4.48
CA GLY A 227 5.74 -5.56 -3.87
C GLY A 227 6.10 -6.43 -2.66
N ILE A 228 5.40 -6.26 -1.56
CA ILE A 228 5.62 -7.03 -0.32
C ILE A 228 4.28 -7.61 0.13
N GLY A 229 4.19 -8.93 0.22
CA GLY A 229 3.00 -9.63 0.67
C GLY A 229 3.15 -10.13 2.09
N ILE A 230 2.16 -9.90 2.94
CA ILE A 230 2.11 -10.49 4.28
C ILE A 230 1.40 -11.84 4.19
N GLU A 231 2.00 -12.92 4.71
CA GLU A 231 1.38 -14.24 4.72
C GLU A 231 0.19 -14.29 5.69
N ALA A 232 -1.03 -14.11 5.17
CA ALA A 232 -2.24 -14.30 5.95
C ALA A 232 -2.59 -15.80 6.11
N LYS A 233 -3.22 -16.15 7.24
CA LYS A 233 -3.67 -17.52 7.54
C LYS A 233 -4.76 -18.02 6.58
N GLU A 234 -5.58 -17.11 6.06
CA GLU A 234 -6.79 -17.44 5.29
C GLU A 234 -6.60 -17.32 3.77
N GLY A 235 -5.48 -16.75 3.30
CA GLY A 235 -5.19 -16.62 1.88
C GLY A 235 -3.78 -16.12 1.59
N LYS A 236 -3.14 -16.68 0.55
CA LYS A 236 -1.76 -16.32 0.14
C LYS A 236 -1.71 -15.49 -1.15
N GLN A 237 -2.81 -14.87 -1.56
CA GLN A 237 -2.90 -14.19 -2.86
C GLN A 237 -1.92 -13.03 -2.98
N ALA A 238 -1.82 -12.18 -1.95
CA ALA A 238 -0.86 -11.08 -1.92
C ALA A 238 0.59 -11.58 -1.91
N SER A 239 0.92 -12.54 -1.04
CA SER A 239 2.27 -13.13 -0.92
C SER A 239 2.74 -13.80 -2.21
N LEU A 240 1.85 -14.48 -2.94
CA LEU A 240 2.18 -15.11 -4.21
C LEU A 240 2.39 -14.11 -5.36
N ALA A 241 1.78 -12.92 -5.26
CA ALA A 241 1.89 -11.87 -6.26
C ALA A 241 3.01 -10.85 -5.96
N ALA A 242 3.65 -10.93 -4.80
CA ALA A 242 4.67 -9.99 -4.33
C ALA A 242 6.10 -10.43 -4.67
N ASP A 243 7.03 -9.47 -4.65
CA ASP A 243 8.47 -9.74 -4.81
C ASP A 243 9.05 -10.38 -3.54
N PHE A 244 8.56 -9.95 -2.37
CA PHE A 244 8.92 -10.49 -1.06
C PHE A 244 7.67 -10.92 -0.31
N ALA A 245 7.77 -12.04 0.42
CA ALA A 245 6.75 -12.48 1.36
C ALA A 245 7.33 -12.40 2.78
N ILE A 246 6.57 -11.80 3.70
CA ILE A 246 6.91 -11.70 5.13
C ILE A 246 5.76 -12.23 5.99
N ASP A 247 6.05 -12.75 7.18
CA ASP A 247 5.02 -13.34 8.04
C ASP A 247 4.19 -12.27 8.78
N GLU A 248 4.85 -11.21 9.27
CA GLU A 248 4.24 -10.13 10.04
C GLU A 248 4.74 -8.77 9.53
N PHE A 249 3.97 -7.71 9.77
CA PHE A 249 4.35 -6.36 9.35
C PHE A 249 5.68 -5.90 9.98
N SER A 250 5.98 -6.30 11.22
CA SER A 250 7.21 -5.93 11.94
C SER A 250 8.49 -6.33 11.19
N ASN A 251 8.44 -7.41 10.39
CA ASN A 251 9.56 -7.88 9.59
C ASN A 251 9.92 -6.94 8.42
N ILE A 252 9.13 -5.88 8.18
CA ILE A 252 9.47 -4.83 7.21
C ILE A 252 10.75 -4.08 7.59
N CYS A 253 10.99 -3.88 8.89
CA CYS A 253 12.16 -3.16 9.38
C CYS A 253 13.47 -3.87 9.03
N PRO A 254 13.69 -5.16 9.40
CA PRO A 254 14.88 -5.88 8.98
C PRO A 254 14.98 -6.03 7.46
N LEU A 255 13.85 -6.23 6.76
CA LEU A 255 13.83 -6.33 5.30
C LEU A 255 14.37 -5.05 4.63
N LEU A 256 13.88 -3.87 5.01
CA LEU A 256 14.27 -2.62 4.35
C LEU A 256 15.56 -2.04 4.93
N MET A 257 15.66 -1.94 6.25
CA MET A 257 16.75 -1.20 6.91
C MET A 257 18.06 -1.98 6.92
N TYR A 258 18.00 -3.30 7.07
CA TYR A 258 19.18 -4.14 7.08
C TYR A 258 19.43 -4.73 5.69
N HIS A 259 18.55 -5.61 5.21
CA HIS A 259 18.76 -6.31 3.93
C HIS A 259 18.71 -5.36 2.73
N GLY A 260 17.75 -4.43 2.69
CA GLY A 260 17.59 -3.46 1.60
C GLY A 260 18.80 -2.52 1.47
N ARG A 261 19.22 -1.90 2.59
CA ARG A 261 20.43 -1.06 2.63
C ARG A 261 21.68 -1.84 2.22
N TYR A 262 21.84 -3.06 2.74
CA TYR A 262 22.96 -3.92 2.44
C TYR A 262 23.04 -4.25 0.94
N ALA A 263 21.94 -4.73 0.38
CA ALA A 263 21.85 -5.06 -1.04
C ALA A 263 22.13 -3.83 -1.92
N TYR A 264 21.60 -2.66 -1.54
CA TYR A 264 21.86 -1.41 -2.25
C TYR A 264 23.35 -1.05 -2.27
N LYS A 265 23.99 -0.97 -1.09
CA LYS A 265 25.40 -0.58 -0.95
C LYS A 265 26.33 -1.55 -1.69
N GLN A 266 26.11 -2.86 -1.53
CA GLN A 266 26.95 -3.85 -2.19
C GLN A 266 26.77 -3.87 -3.71
N THR A 267 25.55 -3.67 -4.19
CA THR A 267 25.31 -3.54 -5.64
C THR A 267 26.01 -2.30 -6.21
N CYS A 268 26.01 -1.17 -5.49
CA CYS A 268 26.73 0.04 -5.91
C CYS A 268 28.25 -0.18 -5.98
N ILE A 269 28.86 -0.77 -4.95
CA ILE A 269 30.31 -1.04 -4.91
C ILE A 269 30.69 -2.03 -6.02
N LEU A 270 29.89 -3.07 -6.20
CA LEU A 270 30.10 -4.05 -7.26
C LEU A 270 30.02 -3.42 -8.66
N ALA A 271 29.01 -2.59 -8.91
CA ALA A 271 28.86 -1.87 -10.18
C ALA A 271 30.06 -0.94 -10.44
N GLN A 272 30.50 -0.19 -9.42
CA GLN A 272 31.69 0.66 -9.51
C GLN A 272 32.95 -0.15 -9.81
N PHE A 273 33.14 -1.30 -9.17
CA PHE A 273 34.28 -2.19 -9.43
C PHE A 273 34.27 -2.70 -10.87
N VAL A 274 33.12 -3.18 -11.37
CA VAL A 274 32.99 -3.68 -12.75
C VAL A 274 33.25 -2.56 -13.77
N MET A 275 32.71 -1.37 -13.55
CA MET A 275 32.95 -0.20 -14.41
C MET A 275 34.42 0.22 -14.38
N HIS A 276 35.02 0.37 -13.20
CA HIS A 276 36.43 0.72 -13.03
C HIS A 276 37.35 -0.27 -13.76
N ARG A 277 37.11 -1.57 -13.57
CA ARG A 277 37.83 -2.66 -14.26
C ARG A 277 37.76 -2.52 -15.79
N GLY A 278 36.56 -2.26 -16.34
CA GLY A 278 36.35 -2.12 -17.78
C GLY A 278 36.96 -0.83 -18.36
N ILE A 279 36.88 0.27 -17.61
CA ILE A 279 37.44 1.57 -18.01
C ILE A 279 38.96 1.49 -18.09
N ILE A 280 39.65 0.89 -17.11
CA ILE A 280 41.12 0.76 -17.13
C ILE A 280 41.60 0.04 -18.38
N LEU A 281 41.00 -1.12 -18.70
CA LEU A 281 41.37 -1.89 -19.89
C LEU A 281 41.14 -1.10 -21.18
N SER A 282 40.00 -0.40 -21.26
CA SER A 282 39.66 0.45 -22.40
C SER A 282 40.65 1.61 -22.57
N VAL A 283 41.04 2.27 -21.47
CA VAL A 283 42.01 3.38 -21.49
C VAL A 283 43.38 2.90 -21.96
N ILE A 284 43.86 1.75 -21.46
CA ILE A 284 45.13 1.14 -21.91
C ILE A 284 45.06 0.86 -23.41
N GLN A 285 43.96 0.28 -23.88
CA GLN A 285 43.75 -0.04 -25.30
C GLN A 285 43.74 1.23 -26.18
N VAL A 286 43.07 2.30 -25.75
CA VAL A 286 43.04 3.58 -26.48
C VAL A 286 44.42 4.22 -26.56
N LEU A 287 45.16 4.26 -25.44
CA LEU A 287 46.51 4.80 -25.41
C LEU A 287 47.46 4.02 -26.31
N PHE A 288 47.36 2.68 -26.33
CA PHE A 288 48.16 1.85 -27.23
C PHE A 288 47.84 2.09 -28.70
N CYS A 289 46.55 2.15 -29.07
CA CYS A 289 46.15 2.51 -30.43
C CYS A 289 46.70 3.88 -30.81
N HIS A 290 46.62 4.88 -29.91
CA HIS A 290 47.15 6.21 -30.15
C HIS A 290 48.66 6.21 -30.44
N LEU A 291 49.45 5.47 -29.66
CA LEU A 291 50.89 5.30 -29.89
C LEU A 291 51.22 4.60 -31.21
N ASN A 292 50.28 3.81 -31.75
CA ASN A 292 50.41 3.11 -33.04
C ASN A 292 49.64 3.83 -34.16
N ASN A 293 49.60 5.16 -34.16
CA ASN A 293 48.93 5.98 -35.19
C ASN A 293 47.45 5.62 -35.42
N PHE A 294 46.74 5.29 -34.35
CA PHE A 294 45.34 4.87 -34.36
C PHE A 294 45.05 3.58 -35.15
N ILE A 295 46.06 2.74 -35.37
CA ILE A 295 45.84 1.38 -35.89
C ILE A 295 45.19 0.53 -34.79
N THR A 296 44.10 -0.16 -35.13
CA THR A 296 43.35 -1.04 -34.22
C THR A 296 44.08 -2.36 -34.00
N LEU A 297 45.06 -2.36 -33.10
CA LEU A 297 45.78 -3.55 -32.64
C LEU A 297 45.41 -3.85 -31.19
N SER A 298 45.07 -5.10 -30.87
CA SER A 298 44.79 -5.48 -29.49
C SER A 298 46.07 -5.47 -28.65
N VAL A 299 46.04 -4.83 -27.47
CA VAL A 299 47.14 -4.88 -26.50
C VAL A 299 47.26 -6.28 -25.89
N PHE A 300 46.11 -6.88 -25.60
CA PHE A 300 46.01 -8.13 -24.85
C PHE A 300 45.51 -9.25 -25.75
N ASP A 301 46.00 -10.46 -25.50
CA ASP A 301 45.49 -11.66 -26.15
C ASP A 301 44.03 -11.93 -25.74
N SER A 302 43.23 -12.46 -26.67
CA SER A 302 41.81 -12.73 -26.45
C SER A 302 41.57 -13.72 -25.30
N LEU A 303 42.42 -14.73 -25.14
CA LEU A 303 42.32 -15.70 -24.04
C LEU A 303 42.65 -15.03 -22.70
N LEU A 304 43.63 -14.13 -22.68
CA LEU A 304 44.00 -13.38 -21.49
C LEU A 304 42.86 -12.46 -21.03
N MET A 305 42.20 -11.77 -21.96
CA MET A 305 41.03 -10.93 -21.66
C MET A 305 39.87 -11.74 -21.09
N MET A 306 39.63 -12.93 -21.65
CA MET A 306 38.61 -13.87 -21.14
C MET A 306 38.95 -14.38 -19.74
N ALA A 307 40.21 -14.76 -19.50
CA ALA A 307 40.67 -15.21 -18.18
C ALA A 307 40.61 -14.08 -17.14
N TYR A 308 40.89 -12.83 -17.54
CA TYR A 308 40.83 -11.68 -16.64
C TYR A 308 39.42 -11.45 -16.09
N THR A 309 38.40 -11.51 -16.93
CA THR A 309 37.01 -11.31 -16.50
C THR A 309 36.43 -12.53 -15.79
N SER A 310 36.82 -13.73 -16.18
CA SER A 310 36.16 -14.98 -15.77
C SER A 310 36.91 -15.79 -14.70
N ILE A 311 38.20 -15.53 -14.49
CA ILE A 311 39.05 -16.31 -13.56
C ILE A 311 39.80 -15.40 -12.58
N TYR A 312 40.45 -14.34 -13.05
CA TYR A 312 41.36 -13.56 -12.19
C TYR A 312 40.67 -12.54 -11.28
N THR A 313 39.56 -11.94 -11.74
CA THR A 313 38.83 -10.91 -10.98
C THR A 313 37.47 -11.30 -10.35
N PRO A 314 36.85 -12.48 -10.60
CA PRO A 314 35.61 -12.87 -9.92
C PRO A 314 35.74 -13.01 -8.40
N LEU A 315 36.89 -13.43 -7.86
CA LEU A 315 37.04 -13.61 -6.42
C LEU A 315 36.83 -12.28 -5.66
N ALA A 316 37.26 -11.16 -6.23
CA ALA A 316 37.01 -9.83 -5.68
C ALA A 316 35.51 -9.48 -5.67
N VAL A 317 34.76 -9.90 -6.71
CA VAL A 317 33.30 -9.74 -6.76
C VAL A 317 32.63 -10.50 -5.63
N PHE A 318 32.98 -11.77 -5.42
CA PHE A 318 32.41 -12.58 -4.35
C PHE A 318 32.74 -12.02 -2.96
N SER A 319 33.96 -11.52 -2.76
CA SER A 319 34.35 -10.88 -1.50
C SER A 319 33.50 -9.64 -1.19
N ILE A 320 33.19 -8.81 -2.20
CA ILE A 320 32.33 -7.62 -2.04
C ILE A 320 30.91 -8.04 -1.63
N VAL A 321 30.35 -9.06 -2.26
CA VAL A 321 28.98 -9.52 -1.96
C VAL A 321 28.82 -9.96 -0.50
N THR A 322 29.88 -10.51 0.11
CA THR A 322 29.90 -10.96 1.51
C THR A 322 30.32 -9.90 2.51
N ASP A 323 30.78 -8.74 2.04
CA ASP A 323 31.32 -7.67 2.88
C ASP A 323 30.21 -7.01 3.71
N ARG A 324 30.44 -6.80 5.01
CA ARG A 324 29.44 -6.23 5.93
C ARG A 324 29.95 -4.96 6.59
N ASP A 325 29.20 -3.87 6.44
CA ASP A 325 29.53 -2.59 7.06
C ASP A 325 29.00 -2.45 8.50
N TYR A 326 28.04 -3.30 8.88
CA TYR A 326 27.47 -3.37 10.21
C TYR A 326 27.22 -4.82 10.61
N VAL A 327 27.43 -5.14 11.89
CA VAL A 327 27.08 -6.44 12.46
C VAL A 327 25.77 -6.25 13.21
N GLU A 328 24.75 -7.01 12.82
CA GLU A 328 23.45 -6.99 13.49
C GLU A 328 23.61 -7.40 14.97
N ASP A 329 23.32 -6.47 15.88
CA ASP A 329 23.16 -6.80 17.30
C ASP A 329 21.81 -7.53 17.42
N ARG A 330 21.89 -8.84 17.64
CA ARG A 330 20.73 -9.70 17.92
C ARG A 330 20.07 -9.38 19.25
#